data_AF-A0A4Y7U8Q1-F1
#
_entry.id   AF-A0A4Y7U8Q1-F1
#
_cell.length_a   1.000
_cell.length_b   1.000
_cell.length_c   1.000
_cell.angle_alpha   90.00
_cell.angle_beta   90.00
_cell.angle_gamma   90.00
#
_symmetry.space_group_name_H-M   'P 1'
#
loop_
_entity.id
_entity.type
_entity.pdbx_description
1 polymer ?
#
loop_
_entity_poly.entity_id
_entity_poly.type
_entity_poly.pdbx_seq_one_letter_code
_entity_poly.pdbx_strand_id
1 'polypeptide(L)'
;MKQKNVSEIEEVSINFIGFNTMVLFIFIIWWYNVISATIFGNYSLSGEKQMFEIFIYTIGSFAIPLLYTFYILAHVQYSKIKKQSLYFKLIGLAWLPALILLITICYNLATVDNRVYFE
;
A
#
# COMPACT_ATOMS: atom_id res chain seq x y z
N MET A 1 -4.60 -29.49 -40.11
CA MET A 1 -4.90 -28.40 -39.15
C MET A 1 -3.74 -28.26 -38.18
N LYS A 2 -2.93 -27.20 -38.28
CA LYS A 2 -1.89 -26.90 -37.28
C LYS A 2 -2.53 -26.03 -36.19
N GLN A 3 -2.64 -26.57 -34.98
CA GLN A 3 -2.95 -25.78 -33.78
C GLN A 3 -1.83 -24.76 -33.61
N LYS A 4 -2.12 -23.51 -33.97
CA LYS A 4 -1.30 -22.35 -33.65
C LYS A 4 -1.57 -22.07 -32.17
N ASN A 5 -0.81 -22.72 -31.28
CA ASN A 5 -0.68 -22.29 -29.88
C ASN A 5 0.10 -20.97 -29.86
N VAL A 6 -0.49 -19.91 -30.39
CA VAL A 6 -0.06 -18.56 -30.04
C VAL A 6 -0.71 -18.31 -28.70
N SER A 7 0.04 -18.57 -27.63
CA SER A 7 -0.26 -17.92 -26.37
C SER A 7 -0.18 -16.43 -26.64
N GLU A 8 -1.30 -15.77 -26.92
CA GLU A 8 -1.38 -14.31 -26.96
C GLU A 8 -0.84 -13.83 -25.61
N ILE A 9 0.39 -13.32 -25.63
CA ILE A 9 0.96 -12.59 -24.52
C ILE A 9 0.09 -11.35 -24.46
N GLU A 10 -0.68 -11.24 -23.39
CA GLU A 10 -1.56 -10.09 -23.18
C GLU A 10 -0.65 -8.88 -23.02
N GLU A 11 -0.51 -8.09 -24.07
CA GLU A 11 0.34 -6.90 -24.05
C GLU A 11 -0.26 -5.90 -23.07
N VAL A 12 0.47 -5.68 -21.98
CA VAL A 12 0.11 -4.64 -21.01
C VAL A 12 0.29 -3.29 -21.68
N SER A 13 -0.75 -2.45 -21.66
CA SER A 13 -0.69 -1.15 -22.34
C SER A 13 0.39 -0.25 -21.73
N ILE A 14 1.10 0.51 -22.58
CA ILE A 14 2.15 1.43 -22.12
C ILE A 14 1.58 2.50 -21.18
N ASN A 15 0.33 2.91 -21.40
CA ASN A 15 -0.39 3.84 -20.54
C ASN A 15 -0.63 3.26 -19.14
N PHE A 16 -0.96 1.96 -19.04
CA PHE A 16 -1.09 1.28 -17.76
C PHE A 16 0.25 1.24 -17.02
N ILE A 17 1.35 0.90 -17.72
CA ILE A 17 2.68 0.89 -17.11
C ILE A 17 3.04 2.29 -16.58
N GLY A 18 2.93 3.32 -17.41
CA GLY A 18 3.26 4.70 -17.04
C GLY A 18 2.44 5.22 -15.85
N PHE A 19 1.13 4.96 -15.85
CA PHE A 19 0.27 5.34 -14.72
C PHE A 19 0.70 4.65 -13.42
N ASN A 20 0.92 3.33 -13.46
CA ASN A 20 1.33 2.59 -12.27
C ASN A 20 2.71 3.03 -11.75
N THR A 21 3.66 3.35 -12.64
CA THR A 21 4.95 3.92 -12.23
C THR A 21 4.76 5.27 -11.51
N MET A 22 3.92 6.16 -12.03
CA MET A 22 3.61 7.44 -11.38
C MET A 22 2.95 7.24 -10.01
N VAL A 23 1.97 6.34 -9.90
CA VAL A 23 1.29 6.04 -8.64
C VAL A 23 2.27 5.46 -7.60
N LEU A 24 3.13 4.54 -8.02
CA LEU A 24 4.16 3.99 -7.14
C LEU A 24 5.15 5.05 -6.65
N PHE A 25 5.49 6.03 -7.48
CA PHE A 25 6.33 7.16 -7.06
C PHE A 25 5.64 8.01 -5.98
N ILE A 26 4.33 8.28 -6.14
CA ILE A 26 3.54 8.98 -5.11
C ILE A 26 3.50 8.15 -3.82
N PHE A 27 3.39 6.82 -3.91
CA PHE A 27 3.41 5.95 -2.75
C PHE A 27 4.73 6.02 -1.99
N ILE A 28 5.86 6.08 -2.69
CA ILE A 28 7.17 6.23 -2.04
C ILE A 28 7.20 7.52 -1.22
N ILE A 29 6.73 8.64 -1.77
CA ILE A 29 6.68 9.93 -1.06
C ILE A 29 5.74 9.86 0.15
N TRP A 30 4.54 9.29 -0.04
CA TRP A 30 3.58 9.11 1.04
C TRP A 30 4.18 8.30 2.19
N TRP A 31 4.75 7.14 1.88
CA TRP A 31 5.31 6.23 2.87
C TRP A 31 6.56 6.76 3.55
N TYR A 32 7.37 7.54 2.85
CA TYR A 32 8.47 8.28 3.46
C TYR A 32 7.96 9.16 4.61
N ASN A 33 6.90 9.93 4.39
CA ASN A 33 6.33 10.82 5.42
C ASN A 33 5.71 10.02 6.57
N VAL A 34 4.94 8.97 6.27
CA VAL A 34 4.33 8.11 7.30
C VAL A 34 5.40 7.47 8.18
N ILE A 35 6.44 6.88 7.58
CA ILE A 35 7.54 6.26 8.32
C ILE A 35 8.30 7.31 9.14
N SER A 36 8.62 8.47 8.54
CA SER A 36 9.29 9.58 9.20
C SER A 36 8.52 10.03 10.45
N ALA A 37 7.20 10.20 10.34
CA ALA A 37 6.36 10.63 11.44
C ALA A 37 6.16 9.52 12.49
N THR A 38 5.79 8.30 12.09
CA THR A 38 5.39 7.24 13.02
C THR A 38 6.56 6.52 13.68
N ILE A 39 7.69 6.35 12.98
CA ILE A 39 8.87 5.64 13.52
C ILE A 39 9.86 6.62 14.15
N PHE A 40 10.06 7.81 13.55
CA PHE A 40 11.09 8.75 14.01
C PHE A 40 10.52 9.99 14.74
N GLY A 41 9.20 10.13 14.82
CA GLY A 41 8.56 11.28 15.48
C GLY A 41 8.72 12.60 14.73
N ASN A 42 9.08 12.57 13.45
CA ASN A 42 9.27 13.75 12.62
C ASN A 42 7.95 14.22 12.05
N TYR A 43 7.19 14.97 12.85
CA TYR A 43 5.94 15.58 12.42
C TYR A 43 6.17 16.93 11.75
N SER A 44 5.44 17.17 10.66
CA SER A 44 5.48 18.44 9.92
C SER A 44 4.70 19.53 10.67
N LEU A 45 3.72 19.13 11.48
CA LEU A 45 2.83 19.99 12.24
C LEU A 45 3.04 19.83 13.76
N SER A 46 2.84 20.92 14.51
CA SER A 46 3.00 20.97 15.96
C SER A 46 1.68 21.12 16.71
N GLY A 47 1.63 20.65 17.96
CA GLY A 47 0.48 20.81 18.85
C GLY A 47 -0.75 20.00 18.38
N GLU A 48 -1.95 20.58 18.44
CA GLU A 48 -3.17 19.89 18.02
C GLU A 48 -3.14 19.44 16.55
N LYS A 49 -2.40 20.16 15.69
CA LYS A 49 -2.25 19.83 14.27
C LYS A 49 -1.43 18.55 14.04
N GLN A 50 -0.59 18.18 15.01
CA GLN A 50 0.15 16.91 14.98
C GLN A 50 -0.79 15.70 15.06
N MET A 51 -1.85 15.80 15.87
CA MET A 51 -2.87 14.73 15.97
C MET A 51 -3.63 14.55 14.66
N PHE A 52 -3.89 15.66 13.95
CA PHE A 52 -4.50 15.62 12.63
C PHE A 52 -3.58 14.97 11.58
N GLU A 53 -2.28 15.26 11.62
CA GLU A 53 -1.28 14.63 10.74
C GLU A 53 -1.20 13.12 10.99
N ILE A 54 -1.14 12.69 12.26
CA ILE A 54 -1.19 11.27 12.64
C ILE A 54 -2.45 10.60 12.11
N PHE A 55 -3.61 11.23 12.26
CA PHE A 55 -4.88 10.71 11.79
C PHE A 55 -4.90 10.53 10.26
N ILE A 56 -4.45 11.55 9.51
CA ILE A 56 -4.35 11.49 8.05
C ILE A 56 -3.39 10.39 7.60
N TYR A 57 -2.21 10.29 8.22
CA TYR A 57 -1.23 9.26 7.89
C TYR A 57 -1.78 7.87 8.17
N THR A 58 -2.43 7.68 9.31
CA THR A 58 -3.03 6.39 9.66
C THR A 58 -4.12 5.99 8.67
N ILE A 59 -5.12 6.85 8.41
CA ILE A 59 -6.21 6.51 7.49
C ILE A 59 -5.70 6.37 6.05
N GLY A 60 -4.87 7.30 5.57
CA GLY A 60 -4.35 7.28 4.22
C GLY A 60 -3.49 6.06 3.94
N SER A 61 -2.74 5.56 4.93
CA SER A 61 -1.97 4.32 4.84
C SER A 61 -2.79 3.07 4.56
N PHE A 62 -4.09 3.06 4.86
CA PHE A 62 -4.99 1.95 4.49
C PHE A 62 -5.89 2.30 3.30
N ALA A 63 -6.40 3.54 3.25
CA ALA A 63 -7.32 3.99 2.21
C ALA A 63 -6.65 4.03 0.83
N ILE A 64 -5.40 4.50 0.75
CA ILE A 64 -4.68 4.64 -0.53
C ILE A 64 -4.39 3.26 -1.17
N PRO A 65 -3.80 2.27 -0.46
CA PRO A 65 -3.62 0.92 -1.01
C PRO A 65 -4.95 0.24 -1.38
N LEU A 66 -6.02 0.49 -0.63
CA LEU A 66 -7.34 -0.05 -0.90
C LEU A 66 -7.93 0.50 -2.20
N LEU A 67 -7.91 1.82 -2.39
CA LEU A 67 -8.34 2.46 -3.64
C LEU A 67 -7.53 1.96 -4.85
N TYR A 68 -6.22 1.80 -4.66
CA TYR A 68 -5.35 1.25 -5.70
C TYR A 68 -5.66 -0.21 -6.02
N THR A 69 -6.04 -0.99 -5.00
CA THR A 69 -6.51 -2.37 -5.20
C THR A 69 -7.78 -2.41 -6.05
N PHE A 70 -8.76 -1.55 -5.78
CA PHE A 70 -9.96 -1.46 -6.63
C PHE A 70 -9.62 -1.02 -8.06
N TYR A 71 -8.71 -0.07 -8.22
CA TYR A 71 -8.21 0.34 -9.54
C TYR A 71 -7.60 -0.85 -10.30
N ILE A 72 -6.73 -1.64 -9.67
CA ILE A 72 -6.11 -2.81 -10.29
C ILE A 72 -7.17 -3.87 -10.62
N LEU A 73 -8.07 -4.18 -9.68
CA LEU A 73 -9.13 -5.17 -9.88
C LEU A 73 -10.08 -4.81 -11.03
N ALA A 74 -10.34 -3.52 -11.26
CA ALA A 74 -11.11 -3.09 -12.42
C ALA A 74 -10.44 -3.41 -13.78
N HIS A 75 -9.12 -3.61 -13.80
CA HIS A 75 -8.35 -3.98 -15.00
C HIS A 75 -8.13 -5.49 -15.14
N VAL A 76 -8.56 -6.28 -14.15
CA VAL A 76 -8.35 -7.73 -14.09
C VAL A 76 -9.48 -8.46 -14.81
N GLN A 77 -9.17 -9.15 -15.90
CA GLN A 77 -10.11 -10.10 -16.53
C GLN A 77 -10.12 -11.43 -15.76
N TYR A 78 -11.07 -11.63 -14.85
CA TYR A 78 -11.16 -12.81 -13.96
C TYR A 78 -11.11 -14.18 -14.67
N SER A 79 -11.40 -14.26 -15.98
CA SER A 79 -11.27 -15.49 -16.77
C SER A 79 -9.81 -15.89 -17.09
N LYS A 80 -8.83 -15.01 -16.85
CA LYS A 80 -7.40 -15.19 -17.22
C LYS A 80 -6.44 -15.22 -16.02
N ILE A 81 -6.89 -15.71 -14.86
CA ILE A 81 -6.17 -15.71 -13.57
C ILE A 81 -4.70 -16.16 -13.66
N LYS A 82 -4.36 -17.18 -14.48
CA LYS A 82 -2.97 -17.67 -14.60
C LYS A 82 -1.97 -16.64 -15.15
N LYS A 83 -2.41 -15.57 -15.81
CA LYS A 83 -1.52 -14.52 -16.37
C LYS A 83 -1.45 -13.25 -15.51
N GLN A 84 -2.14 -13.21 -14.37
CA GLN A 84 -2.34 -11.98 -13.57
C GLN A 84 -1.29 -11.73 -12.48
N SER A 85 -0.15 -12.43 -12.52
CA SER A 85 0.91 -12.30 -11.50
C SER A 85 1.37 -10.84 -11.30
N LEU A 86 1.39 -10.02 -12.36
CA LEU A 86 1.78 -8.61 -12.27
C LEU A 86 0.80 -7.79 -11.42
N TYR A 87 -0.50 -7.92 -11.65
CA TYR A 87 -1.54 -7.17 -10.94
C TYR A 87 -1.51 -7.47 -9.43
N PHE A 88 -1.37 -8.76 -9.06
CA PHE A 88 -1.24 -9.14 -7.66
C PHE A 88 0.07 -8.68 -7.02
N LYS A 89 1.18 -8.63 -7.78
CA LYS A 89 2.45 -8.04 -7.31
C LYS A 89 2.31 -6.54 -7.04
N LEU A 90 1.61 -5.80 -7.90
CA LEU A 90 1.33 -4.37 -7.71
C LEU A 90 0.48 -4.13 -6.45
N ILE A 91 -0.58 -4.92 -6.26
CA ILE A 91 -1.40 -4.88 -5.03
C ILE A 91 -0.52 -5.18 -3.81
N GLY A 92 0.28 -6.25 -3.84
CA GLY A 92 1.16 -6.61 -2.73
C GLY A 92 2.15 -5.50 -2.39
N LEU A 93 2.75 -4.86 -3.39
CA LEU A 93 3.72 -3.79 -3.21
C LEU A 93 3.07 -2.52 -2.62
N ALA A 94 1.82 -2.22 -3.00
CA ALA A 94 1.04 -1.13 -2.41
C ALA A 94 0.72 -1.34 -0.93
N TRP A 95 0.42 -2.57 -0.53
CA TRP A 95 0.03 -2.92 0.84
C TRP A 95 1.21 -3.20 1.78
N LEU A 96 2.38 -3.56 1.24
CA LEU A 96 3.54 -3.95 2.04
C LEU A 96 3.89 -2.95 3.15
N PRO A 97 3.97 -1.63 2.91
CA PRO A 97 4.31 -0.71 3.97
C PRO A 97 3.18 -0.51 5.00
N ALA A 98 1.91 -0.71 4.61
CA ALA A 98 0.77 -0.71 5.54
C ALA A 98 0.83 -1.89 6.51
N LEU A 99 1.26 -3.05 6.03
CA LEU A 99 1.51 -4.21 6.88
C LEU A 99 2.66 -3.94 7.87
N ILE A 100 3.74 -3.29 7.42
CA ILE A 100 4.84 -2.91 8.30
C ILE A 100 4.35 -1.94 9.39
N LEU A 101 3.61 -0.89 9.00
CA LEU A 101 3.02 0.07 9.94
C LEU A 101 2.11 -0.62 10.97
N LEU A 102 1.24 -1.53 10.51
CA LEU A 102 0.35 -2.29 11.37
C LEU A 102 1.13 -3.12 12.39
N ILE A 103 2.18 -3.82 11.96
CA ILE A 103 3.04 -4.60 12.86
C ILE A 103 3.71 -3.68 13.89
N THR A 104 4.21 -2.51 13.48
CA THR A 104 4.81 -1.54 14.39
C THR A 104 3.81 -1.02 15.43
N ILE A 105 2.57 -0.70 15.02
CA ILE A 105 1.50 -0.27 15.92
C ILE A 105 1.16 -1.40 16.91
N CYS A 106 0.96 -2.63 16.42
CA CYS A 106 0.67 -3.78 17.27
C CYS A 106 1.79 -4.07 18.26
N TYR A 107 3.05 -4.00 17.82
CA TYR A 107 4.22 -4.16 18.68
C TYR A 107 4.22 -3.11 19.79
N ASN A 108 4.08 -1.83 19.45
CA ASN A 108 4.05 -0.75 20.42
C ASN A 108 2.90 -0.94 21.44
N LEU A 109 1.70 -1.29 21.00
CA LEU A 109 0.57 -1.56 21.89
C LEU A 109 0.82 -2.76 22.82
N ALA A 110 1.55 -3.78 22.35
CA ALA A 110 1.90 -4.95 23.14
C ALA A 110 3.04 -4.70 24.14
N THR A 111 3.94 -3.74 23.86
CA THR A 111 5.09 -3.41 24.70
C THR A 111 4.88 -2.22 25.62
N VAL A 112 3.86 -1.38 25.39
CA VAL A 112 3.40 -0.41 26.38
C VAL A 112 2.96 -1.19 27.61
N ASP A 113 3.61 -0.91 28.73
CA ASP A 113 3.54 -1.70 29.95
C ASP A 113 2.12 -1.68 30.55
N ASN A 114 1.29 -2.64 30.17
CA ASN A 114 -0.02 -2.88 30.79
C ASN A 114 0.10 -3.33 32.27
N ARG A 115 1.32 -3.41 32.83
CA ARG A 115 1.58 -3.76 34.24
C ARG A 115 1.35 -2.61 35.21
N VAL A 116 1.26 -1.36 34.76
CA VAL A 116 1.12 -0.18 35.66
C VAL A 116 -0.32 0.00 36.21
N TYR A 117 -1.28 -0.84 35.81
CA TYR A 117 -2.68 -0.73 36.26
C TYR A 117 -3.11 -1.76 37.32
N PHE A 118 -2.17 -2.53 37.87
CA PHE A 118 -2.41 -3.44 39.00
C PHE A 118 -1.36 -3.24 40.10
N GLU A 119 -1.24 -2.01 40.61
CA GLU A 119 -0.74 -1.72 41.97
C GLU A 119 -1.66 -0.69 42.64
#